data_AF-A0A7R9ZNV5-F1
#
_entry.id   AF-A0A7R9ZNV5-F1
#
_cell.length_a   1.000
_cell.length_b   1.000
_cell.length_c   1.000
_cell.angle_alpha   90.00
_cell.angle_beta   90.00
_cell.angle_gamma   90.00
#
_symmetry.space_group_name_H-M   'P 1'
#
loop_
_entity.id
_entity.type
_entity.pdbx_description
1 polymer ?
#
loop_
_entity_poly.entity_id
_entity_poly.type
_entity_poly.pdbx_seq_one_letter_code
_entity_poly.pdbx_strand_id
1 'polypeptide(L)'
;GPNLTRFFQIWLNLPKATQMSPPSFAMFWANDVPNHETEDKLAKATVWIGHYYGVTKERQNVPPPDSWANNPDNDVALVHITVQPGGELVIPKAHLATVNRSLFYIEGKGGVLVDGKPVEKKVSITLDPTQEVAIEVPSTHTEASEFLWMQGKPIEERVVQYGPFAMSSEGEIQQAFMDYRRTQFGGWPWPRDDMVFPIEKGRFALFDGKESFPTANDGAAAEPSSSSCPNEEVQ
;
A
#
# COMPACT_ATOMS: atom_id res chain seq x y z
N GLY A 1 16.04 20.87 -0.51
CA GLY A 1 16.53 19.79 -1.40
C GLY A 1 15.41 19.36 -2.33
N PRO A 2 15.62 18.39 -3.25
CA PRO A 2 14.53 17.87 -4.08
C PRO A 2 13.53 17.10 -3.21
N ASN A 3 12.23 17.40 -3.38
CA ASN A 3 11.12 16.68 -2.75
C ASN A 3 10.74 15.49 -3.62
N LEU A 4 11.50 14.40 -3.51
CA LEU A 4 11.26 13.18 -4.28
C LEU A 4 10.06 12.43 -3.68
N THR A 5 9.01 12.24 -4.46
CA THR A 5 7.85 11.43 -4.08
C THR A 5 7.93 10.05 -4.71
N ARG A 6 7.69 9.03 -3.91
CA ARG A 6 7.46 7.65 -4.35
C ARG A 6 6.17 7.18 -3.74
N PHE A 7 5.33 6.51 -4.53
CA PHE A 7 4.10 5.93 -4.04
C PHE A 7 3.76 4.67 -4.84
N PHE A 8 3.03 3.77 -4.19
CA PHE A 8 2.42 2.62 -4.82
C PHE A 8 0.92 2.86 -4.85
N GLN A 9 0.29 2.52 -5.98
CA GLN A 9 -1.16 2.46 -6.07
C GLN A 9 -1.55 1.03 -6.42
N ILE A 10 -2.33 0.41 -5.55
CA ILE A 10 -2.75 -0.98 -5.65
C ILE A 10 -4.27 -0.98 -5.66
N TRP A 11 -4.84 -1.62 -6.67
CA TRP A 11 -6.29 -1.78 -6.78
C TRP A 11 -6.64 -3.19 -6.33
N LEU A 12 -7.42 -3.28 -5.26
CA LEU A 12 -8.02 -4.52 -4.81
C LEU A 12 -9.46 -4.56 -5.31
N ASN A 13 -9.77 -5.53 -6.17
CA ASN A 13 -11.14 -5.67 -6.67
C ASN A 13 -12.10 -6.13 -5.56
N LEU A 14 -13.39 -5.85 -5.74
CA LEU A 14 -14.46 -6.30 -4.85
C LEU A 14 -15.24 -7.46 -5.48
N PRO A 15 -15.76 -8.40 -4.67
CA PRO A 15 -16.70 -9.39 -5.16
C PRO A 15 -18.00 -8.70 -5.57
N LYS A 16 -18.71 -9.29 -6.53
CA LYS A 16 -19.97 -8.75 -7.06
C LYS A 16 -20.99 -8.40 -5.96
N ALA A 17 -21.03 -9.21 -4.90
CA ALA A 17 -21.94 -9.01 -3.78
C ALA A 17 -21.76 -7.68 -3.03
N THR A 18 -20.53 -7.13 -2.99
CA THR A 18 -20.21 -5.88 -2.29
C THR A 18 -19.76 -4.76 -3.23
N GLN A 19 -19.82 -4.99 -4.55
CA GLN A 19 -19.39 -4.03 -5.57
C GLN A 19 -20.18 -2.72 -5.57
N MET A 20 -21.41 -2.73 -5.04
CA MET A 20 -22.28 -1.55 -4.91
C MET A 20 -22.41 -1.06 -3.46
N SER A 21 -21.56 -1.54 -2.54
CA SER A 21 -21.54 -1.07 -1.16
C SER A 21 -21.21 0.43 -1.10
N PRO A 22 -21.72 1.17 -0.09
CA PRO A 22 -21.33 2.56 0.13
C PRO A 22 -19.79 2.71 0.20
N PRO A 23 -19.22 3.81 -0.32
CA PRO A 23 -17.79 4.02 -0.24
C PRO A 23 -17.34 4.10 1.22
N SER A 24 -16.25 3.42 1.53
CA SER A 24 -15.63 3.45 2.86
C SER A 24 -14.14 3.76 2.73
N PHE A 25 -13.59 4.42 3.74
CA PHE A 25 -12.20 4.82 3.78
C PHE A 25 -11.55 4.38 5.09
N ALA A 26 -10.28 3.98 5.01
CA ALA A 26 -9.44 3.69 6.16
C ALA A 26 -8.10 4.40 5.97
N MET A 27 -7.65 5.12 7.00
CA MET A 27 -6.33 5.78 7.02
C MET A 27 -5.43 5.08 8.03
N PHE A 28 -4.24 4.70 7.59
CA PHE A 28 -3.19 4.16 8.44
C PHE A 28 -2.00 5.12 8.40
N TRP A 29 -1.78 5.85 9.50
CA TRP A 29 -0.64 6.74 9.63
C TRP A 29 0.64 5.93 9.85
N ALA A 30 1.78 6.45 9.39
CA ALA A 30 3.05 5.71 9.42
C ALA A 30 3.42 5.17 10.82
N ASN A 31 3.14 5.96 11.87
CA ASN A 31 3.42 5.61 13.27
C ASN A 31 2.43 4.59 13.85
N ASP A 32 1.29 4.39 13.20
CA ASP A 32 0.26 3.41 13.59
C ASP A 32 0.38 2.10 12.82
N VAL A 33 1.11 2.09 11.68
CA VAL A 33 1.26 0.89 10.85
C VAL A 33 2.16 -0.12 11.57
N PRO A 34 1.70 -1.37 11.76
CA PRO A 34 2.48 -2.40 12.44
C PRO A 34 3.79 -2.70 11.72
N ASN A 35 4.86 -2.86 12.49
CA ASN A 35 6.17 -3.19 11.98
C ASN A 35 6.73 -4.39 12.74
N HIS A 36 7.28 -5.34 11.99
CA HIS A 36 8.13 -6.40 12.52
C HIS A 36 9.58 -6.11 12.15
N GLU A 37 10.49 -6.29 13.09
CA GLU A 37 11.93 -6.17 12.86
C GLU A 37 12.63 -7.42 13.38
N THR A 38 13.62 -7.89 12.65
CA THR A 38 14.50 -8.98 13.11
C THR A 38 15.28 -8.55 14.35
N GLU A 39 15.74 -9.52 15.14
CA GLU A 39 16.46 -9.24 16.40
C GLU A 39 17.73 -8.41 16.16
N ASP A 40 18.42 -8.65 15.04
CA ASP A 40 19.63 -7.94 14.61
C ASP A 40 19.35 -6.57 13.97
N LYS A 41 18.08 -6.22 13.76
CA LYS A 41 17.62 -4.98 13.09
C LYS A 41 18.10 -4.83 11.64
N LEU A 42 18.51 -5.92 11.00
CA LEU A 42 18.91 -5.91 9.59
C LEU A 42 17.72 -6.08 8.64
N ALA A 43 16.54 -6.47 9.12
CA ALA A 43 15.35 -6.48 8.30
C ALA A 43 14.10 -5.97 9.02
N LYS A 44 13.20 -5.39 8.23
CA LYS A 44 11.94 -4.81 8.67
C LYS A 44 10.81 -5.19 7.70
N ALA A 45 9.67 -5.58 8.23
CA ALA A 45 8.41 -5.77 7.51
C ALA A 45 7.35 -4.79 8.05
N THR A 46 6.90 -3.88 7.19
CA THR A 46 5.83 -2.90 7.46
C THR A 46 4.51 -3.45 6.90
N VAL A 47 3.56 -3.77 7.79
CA VAL A 47 2.36 -4.55 7.46
C VAL A 47 1.17 -3.63 7.23
N TRP A 48 0.83 -3.36 5.96
CA TRP A 48 -0.29 -2.48 5.61
C TRP A 48 -1.64 -3.18 5.69
N ILE A 49 -1.71 -4.40 5.17
CA ILE A 49 -2.92 -5.23 5.12
C ILE A 49 -2.56 -6.65 5.52
N GLY A 50 -3.44 -7.28 6.28
CA GLY A 50 -3.34 -8.68 6.65
C GLY A 50 -2.43 -8.94 7.84
N HIS A 51 -1.99 -10.18 7.94
CA HIS A 51 -1.11 -10.63 8.99
C HIS A 51 0.25 -11.00 8.38
N TYR A 52 1.33 -10.59 9.04
CA TYR A 52 2.61 -11.23 8.86
C TYR A 52 2.67 -12.42 9.83
N TYR A 53 2.33 -13.61 9.35
CA TYR A 53 1.98 -14.80 10.15
C TYR A 53 3.14 -15.47 10.93
N GLY A 54 4.22 -14.73 11.23
CA GLY A 54 5.24 -15.11 12.21
C GLY A 54 5.21 -14.26 13.48
N VAL A 55 4.30 -13.28 13.57
CA VAL A 55 4.35 -12.21 14.58
C VAL A 55 2.96 -11.98 15.17
N THR A 56 2.49 -12.96 15.93
CA THR A 56 1.10 -13.09 16.37
C THR A 56 0.70 -12.16 17.53
N LYS A 57 1.37 -11.02 17.75
CA LYS A 57 1.10 -10.15 18.91
C LYS A 57 0.84 -8.68 18.58
N GLU A 58 0.95 -8.27 17.33
CA GLU A 58 0.83 -6.86 16.96
C GLU A 58 -0.62 -6.50 16.59
N ARG A 59 -1.00 -5.27 16.94
CA ARG A 59 -2.22 -4.59 16.46
C ARG A 59 -2.26 -4.68 14.93
N GLN A 60 -3.44 -4.79 14.35
CA GLN A 60 -3.61 -4.81 12.90
C GLN A 60 -4.39 -3.62 12.39
N ASN A 61 -4.02 -3.22 11.18
CA ASN A 61 -4.84 -2.32 10.38
C ASN A 61 -6.14 -3.02 10.02
N VAL A 62 -7.26 -2.34 10.27
CA VAL A 62 -8.60 -2.84 9.91
C VAL A 62 -8.97 -2.27 8.54
N PRO A 63 -9.06 -3.10 7.48
CA PRO A 63 -9.47 -2.63 6.16
C PRO A 63 -10.92 -2.12 6.18
N PRO A 64 -11.35 -1.39 5.13
CA PRO A 64 -12.76 -1.04 4.96
C PRO A 64 -13.67 -2.28 5.02
N PRO A 65 -14.89 -2.18 5.59
CA PRO A 65 -15.74 -3.35 5.88
C PRO A 65 -16.02 -4.27 4.70
N ASP A 66 -16.26 -3.68 3.52
CA ASP A 66 -16.59 -4.40 2.29
C ASP A 66 -15.37 -4.83 1.46
N SER A 67 -14.15 -4.46 1.91
CA SER A 67 -12.91 -4.81 1.23
C SER A 67 -12.70 -6.33 1.20
N TRP A 68 -12.19 -6.85 0.10
CA TRP A 68 -11.76 -8.25 0.01
C TRP A 68 -10.75 -8.63 1.10
N ALA A 69 -9.96 -7.66 1.57
CA ALA A 69 -8.99 -7.83 2.63
C ALA A 69 -9.59 -7.91 4.04
N ASN A 70 -10.85 -7.52 4.23
CA ASN A 70 -11.48 -7.53 5.56
C ASN A 70 -11.91 -8.93 5.99
N ASN A 71 -12.07 -9.87 5.04
CA ASN A 71 -12.34 -11.26 5.36
C ASN A 71 -11.01 -12.03 5.54
N PRO A 72 -10.70 -12.55 6.75
CA PRO A 72 -9.47 -13.30 7.00
C PRO A 72 -9.38 -14.59 6.15
N ASP A 73 -10.51 -15.17 5.72
CA ASP A 73 -10.54 -16.35 4.85
C ASP A 73 -10.12 -16.04 3.40
N ASN A 74 -9.83 -14.78 3.09
CA ASN A 74 -9.25 -14.38 1.81
C ASN A 74 -7.73 -14.22 1.88
N ASP A 75 -7.14 -14.30 3.09
CA ASP A 75 -5.70 -14.36 3.34
C ASP A 75 -4.90 -13.28 2.58
N VAL A 76 -5.43 -12.05 2.57
CA VAL A 76 -4.83 -10.92 1.87
C VAL A 76 -3.67 -10.36 2.68
N ALA A 77 -2.50 -10.18 2.05
CA ALA A 77 -1.37 -9.49 2.66
C ALA A 77 -0.82 -8.40 1.74
N LEU A 78 -0.45 -7.27 2.33
CA LEU A 78 0.31 -6.21 1.68
C LEU A 78 1.41 -5.75 2.64
N VAL A 79 2.64 -6.13 2.35
CA VAL A 79 3.77 -5.91 3.25
C VAL A 79 4.92 -5.28 2.48
N HIS A 80 5.40 -4.14 2.97
CA HIS A 80 6.64 -3.54 2.50
C HIS A 80 7.79 -4.06 3.35
N ILE A 81 8.81 -4.62 2.70
CA ILE A 81 9.94 -5.26 3.34
C ILE A 81 11.18 -4.45 3.01
N THR A 82 12.04 -4.21 4.01
CA THR A 82 13.36 -3.61 3.84
C THR A 82 14.39 -4.53 4.47
N VAL A 83 15.43 -4.90 3.73
CA VAL A 83 16.52 -5.76 4.19
C VAL A 83 17.85 -5.04 3.94
N GLN A 84 18.62 -4.83 5.00
CA GLN A 84 19.95 -4.25 4.97
C GLN A 84 20.99 -5.26 4.46
N PRO A 85 22.16 -4.81 3.96
CA PRO A 85 23.26 -5.73 3.62
C PRO A 85 23.61 -6.68 4.77
N GLY A 86 23.67 -7.97 4.47
CA GLY A 86 23.90 -9.05 5.44
C GLY A 86 22.65 -9.48 6.21
N GLY A 87 21.51 -8.85 5.97
CA GLY A 87 20.23 -9.18 6.59
C GLY A 87 19.48 -10.28 5.84
N GLU A 88 18.57 -10.89 6.59
CA GLU A 88 17.65 -11.91 6.10
C GLU A 88 16.24 -11.62 6.65
N LEU A 89 15.21 -11.92 5.85
CA LEU A 89 13.82 -11.93 6.30
C LEU A 89 13.07 -13.10 5.67
N VAL A 90 12.36 -13.86 6.51
CA VAL A 90 11.58 -15.02 6.07
C VAL A 90 10.11 -14.65 5.95
N ILE A 91 9.59 -14.66 4.72
CA ILE A 91 8.15 -14.58 4.48
C ILE A 91 7.53 -15.91 4.92
N PRO A 92 6.58 -15.92 5.88
CA PRO A 92 5.96 -17.15 6.35
C PRO A 92 5.11 -17.79 5.26
N LYS A 93 4.84 -19.09 5.36
CA LYS A 93 3.87 -19.76 4.46
C LYS A 93 2.48 -19.14 4.58
N ALA A 94 1.68 -19.26 3.52
CA ALA A 94 0.31 -18.78 3.54
C ALA A 94 -0.59 -19.65 4.44
N HIS A 95 -1.73 -19.09 4.85
CA HIS A 95 -2.77 -19.84 5.57
C HIS A 95 -3.54 -20.74 4.63
N LEU A 96 -3.71 -20.30 3.39
CA LEU A 96 -4.43 -21.03 2.35
C LEU A 96 -3.48 -21.40 1.22
N ALA A 97 -3.44 -22.68 0.84
CA ALA A 97 -2.62 -23.16 -0.28
C ALA A 97 -3.10 -22.64 -1.65
N THR A 98 -4.28 -22.02 -1.72
CA THR A 98 -4.90 -21.54 -2.98
C THR A 98 -4.66 -20.06 -3.24
N VAL A 99 -3.89 -19.37 -2.41
CA VAL A 99 -3.64 -17.93 -2.60
C VAL A 99 -2.57 -17.70 -3.65
N ASN A 100 -2.71 -16.60 -4.38
CA ASN A 100 -1.62 -16.10 -5.22
C ASN A 100 -0.66 -15.29 -4.34
N ARG A 101 0.64 -15.46 -4.56
CA ARG A 101 1.70 -14.73 -3.83
C ARG A 101 2.71 -14.17 -4.81
N SER A 102 2.97 -12.88 -4.68
CA SER A 102 3.93 -12.16 -5.51
C SER A 102 4.85 -11.32 -4.65
N LEU A 103 6.15 -11.41 -4.90
CA LEU A 103 7.17 -10.56 -4.31
C LEU A 103 7.77 -9.68 -5.39
N PHE A 104 7.71 -8.37 -5.20
CA PHE A 104 8.30 -7.41 -6.12
C PHE A 104 9.60 -6.89 -5.51
N TYR A 105 10.72 -7.05 -6.20
CA TYR A 105 11.97 -6.39 -5.83
C TYR A 105 11.95 -4.96 -6.38
N ILE A 106 11.76 -3.96 -5.51
CA ILE A 106 11.43 -2.57 -5.89
C ILE A 106 12.65 -1.64 -5.85
N GLU A 107 13.52 -1.77 -4.85
CA GLU A 107 14.72 -0.95 -4.67
C GLU A 107 15.89 -1.78 -4.18
N GLY A 108 17.11 -1.35 -4.53
CA GLY A 108 18.35 -2.05 -4.24
C GLY A 108 19.25 -2.13 -5.47
N LYS A 109 20.52 -2.44 -5.23
CA LYS A 109 21.55 -2.68 -6.24
C LYS A 109 22.12 -4.07 -6.06
N GLY A 110 22.44 -4.70 -7.19
CA GLY A 110 23.02 -6.04 -7.20
C GLY A 110 21.96 -7.14 -7.03
N GLY A 111 22.46 -8.37 -7.03
CA GLY A 111 21.62 -9.56 -6.91
C GLY A 111 21.32 -9.89 -5.44
N VAL A 112 20.06 -10.16 -5.16
CA VAL A 112 19.60 -10.69 -3.87
C VAL A 112 19.37 -12.19 -3.99
N LEU A 113 19.25 -12.90 -2.87
CA LEU A 113 18.81 -14.29 -2.87
C LEU A 113 17.35 -14.35 -2.41
N VAL A 114 16.53 -15.07 -3.16
CA VAL A 114 15.16 -15.41 -2.76
C VAL A 114 15.06 -16.92 -2.77
N ASP A 115 14.92 -17.52 -1.59
CA ASP A 115 14.97 -18.98 -1.38
C ASP A 115 16.22 -19.61 -2.02
N GLY A 116 17.39 -19.01 -1.73
CA GLY A 116 18.69 -19.40 -2.28
C GLY A 116 18.89 -19.14 -3.78
N LYS A 117 17.89 -18.60 -4.49
CA LYS A 117 17.99 -18.31 -5.94
C LYS A 117 18.39 -16.86 -6.18
N PRO A 118 19.38 -16.60 -7.05
CA PRO A 118 19.79 -15.24 -7.34
C PRO A 118 18.74 -14.49 -8.17
N VAL A 119 18.43 -13.27 -7.72
CA VAL A 119 17.55 -12.31 -8.40
C VAL A 119 18.34 -11.04 -8.64
N GLU A 120 18.85 -10.89 -9.85
CA GLU A 120 19.76 -9.79 -10.23
C GLU A 120 19.05 -8.51 -10.70
N LYS A 121 17.75 -8.60 -10.97
CA LYS A 121 16.96 -7.50 -11.53
C LYS A 121 15.71 -7.29 -10.70
N LYS A 122 15.24 -6.04 -10.69
CA LYS A 122 13.94 -5.66 -10.14
C LYS A 122 12.82 -6.32 -10.97
N VAL A 123 12.23 -7.38 -10.41
CA VAL A 123 11.21 -8.21 -11.06
C VAL A 123 10.10 -8.55 -10.08
N SER A 124 8.99 -9.08 -10.62
CA SER A 124 7.98 -9.79 -9.84
C SER A 124 8.32 -11.28 -9.80
N ILE A 125 8.22 -11.86 -8.61
CA ILE A 125 8.54 -13.26 -8.33
C ILE A 125 7.27 -13.90 -7.79
N THR A 126 6.80 -14.97 -8.44
CA THR A 126 5.70 -15.79 -7.91
C THR A 126 6.24 -16.72 -6.82
N LEU A 127 5.59 -16.73 -5.67
CA LEU A 127 5.97 -17.57 -4.53
C LEU A 127 5.03 -18.77 -4.38
N ASP A 128 5.55 -19.89 -3.88
CA ASP A 128 4.75 -21.04 -3.50
C ASP A 128 3.98 -20.72 -2.18
N PRO A 129 2.64 -20.84 -2.15
CA PRO A 129 1.87 -20.58 -0.93
C PRO A 129 2.10 -21.58 0.20
N THR A 130 2.60 -22.76 -0.09
CA THR A 130 2.82 -23.82 0.90
C THR A 130 4.16 -23.72 1.62
N GLN A 131 5.07 -22.86 1.15
CA GLN A 131 6.43 -22.74 1.66
C GLN A 131 6.70 -21.39 2.31
N GLU A 132 7.62 -21.40 3.27
CA GLU A 132 8.32 -20.19 3.73
C GLU A 132 9.34 -19.78 2.67
N VAL A 133 9.62 -18.49 2.56
CA VAL A 133 10.54 -17.95 1.55
C VAL A 133 11.50 -16.98 2.23
N ALA A 134 12.79 -17.34 2.26
CA ALA A 134 13.84 -16.46 2.76
C ALA A 134 14.21 -15.41 1.70
N ILE A 135 14.39 -14.17 2.14
CA ILE A 135 14.98 -13.08 1.36
C ILE A 135 16.29 -12.71 2.03
N GLU A 136 17.39 -12.82 1.30
CA GLU A 136 18.71 -12.48 1.81
C GLU A 136 19.35 -11.39 0.94
N VAL A 137 19.96 -10.41 1.60
CA VAL A 137 20.78 -9.40 0.92
C VAL A 137 22.23 -9.65 1.27
N PRO A 138 23.12 -9.91 0.28
CA PRO A 138 24.53 -10.16 0.54
C PRO A 138 25.18 -9.02 1.34
N SER A 139 26.03 -9.37 2.31
CA SER A 139 26.78 -8.39 3.11
C SER A 139 27.77 -7.55 2.30
N THR A 140 28.05 -7.95 1.06
CA THR A 140 28.85 -7.19 0.08
C THR A 140 28.09 -6.01 -0.53
N HIS A 141 26.76 -5.93 -0.37
CA HIS A 141 25.97 -4.80 -0.83
C HIS A 141 26.23 -3.55 0.01
N THR A 142 25.97 -2.37 -0.57
CA THR A 142 26.19 -1.08 0.11
C THR A 142 24.91 -0.35 0.48
N GLU A 143 23.76 -0.85 0.03
CA GLU A 143 22.45 -0.24 0.26
C GLU A 143 21.40 -1.31 0.55
N ALA A 144 20.35 -0.90 1.27
CA ALA A 144 19.22 -1.76 1.56
C ALA A 144 18.49 -2.16 0.28
N SER A 145 17.94 -3.35 0.30
CA SER A 145 16.97 -3.81 -0.70
C SER A 145 15.57 -3.69 -0.14
N GLU A 146 14.64 -3.21 -0.96
CA GLU A 146 13.24 -3.12 -0.61
C GLU A 146 12.41 -4.03 -1.50
N PHE A 147 11.36 -4.59 -0.90
CA PHE A 147 10.43 -5.48 -1.56
C PHE A 147 8.99 -5.13 -1.20
N LEU A 148 8.08 -5.46 -2.11
CA LEU A 148 6.65 -5.43 -1.85
C LEU A 148 6.10 -6.85 -1.97
N TRP A 149 5.66 -7.42 -0.85
CA TRP A 149 4.97 -8.69 -0.82
C TRP A 149 3.46 -8.47 -0.90
N MET A 150 2.83 -9.13 -1.87
CA MET A 150 1.38 -9.17 -2.03
C MET A 150 0.88 -10.61 -2.03
N GLN A 151 -0.25 -10.83 -1.36
CA GLN A 151 -0.93 -12.11 -1.29
C GLN A 151 -2.45 -11.92 -1.29
N GLY A 152 -3.17 -12.89 -1.82
CA GLY A 152 -4.61 -13.00 -1.60
C GLY A 152 -5.24 -14.16 -2.35
N LYS A 153 -6.36 -14.64 -1.81
CA LYS A 153 -7.22 -15.62 -2.47
C LYS A 153 -7.82 -14.99 -3.73
N PRO A 154 -7.76 -15.68 -4.88
CA PRO A 154 -8.47 -15.24 -6.08
C PRO A 154 -9.98 -15.09 -5.80
N ILE A 155 -10.59 -14.02 -6.31
CA ILE A 155 -12.05 -13.80 -6.19
C ILE A 155 -12.82 -14.81 -7.05
N GLU A 156 -12.22 -15.29 -8.14
CA GLU A 156 -12.81 -16.26 -9.10
C GLU A 156 -14.12 -15.79 -9.75
N GLU A 157 -14.30 -14.47 -9.89
CA GLU A 157 -15.43 -13.86 -10.58
C GLU A 157 -14.98 -13.17 -11.88
N ARG A 158 -15.93 -13.01 -12.80
CA ARG A 158 -15.69 -12.26 -14.04
C ARG A 158 -15.43 -10.79 -13.69
N VAL A 159 -14.35 -10.25 -14.25
CA VAL A 159 -14.02 -8.83 -14.16
C VAL A 159 -14.04 -8.23 -15.57
N VAL A 160 -14.78 -7.15 -15.74
CA VAL A 160 -14.79 -6.30 -16.93
C VAL A 160 -14.33 -4.92 -16.49
N GLN A 161 -13.19 -4.47 -17.01
CA GLN A 161 -12.62 -3.17 -16.66
C GLN A 161 -12.65 -2.23 -17.88
N TYR A 162 -13.10 -1.00 -17.67
CA TYR A 162 -12.98 0.06 -18.66
C TYR A 162 -12.75 1.42 -17.99
N GLY A 163 -11.56 1.98 -18.18
CA GLY A 163 -11.15 3.22 -17.52
C GLY A 163 -11.11 3.05 -15.99
N PRO A 164 -11.79 3.94 -15.22
CA PRO A 164 -11.79 3.89 -13.76
C PRO A 164 -12.79 2.87 -13.18
N PHE A 165 -13.59 2.19 -14.01
CA PHE A 165 -14.61 1.26 -13.55
C PHE A 165 -14.19 -0.19 -13.78
N ALA A 166 -14.31 -1.00 -12.74
CA ALA A 166 -14.22 -2.45 -12.80
C ALA A 166 -15.53 -3.04 -12.29
N MET A 167 -16.27 -3.72 -13.19
CA MET A 167 -17.59 -4.31 -12.94
C MET A 167 -17.59 -5.80 -13.30
N SER A 168 -18.69 -6.50 -13.04
CA SER A 168 -18.85 -7.92 -13.39
C SER A 168 -19.33 -8.13 -14.84
N SER A 169 -19.86 -7.09 -15.50
CA SER A 169 -20.38 -7.15 -16.86
C SER A 169 -20.25 -5.83 -17.65
N GLU A 170 -20.34 -5.90 -18.98
CA GLU A 170 -20.33 -4.73 -19.87
C GLU A 170 -21.53 -3.80 -19.65
N GLY A 171 -22.72 -4.36 -19.37
CA GLY A 171 -23.92 -3.58 -19.06
C GLY A 171 -23.77 -2.76 -17.78
N GLU A 172 -23.14 -3.33 -16.74
CA GLU A 172 -22.81 -2.61 -15.51
C GLU A 172 -21.77 -1.50 -15.76
N ILE A 173 -20.79 -1.70 -16.64
CA ILE A 173 -19.87 -0.64 -17.06
C ILE A 173 -20.63 0.52 -17.72
N GLN A 174 -21.52 0.24 -18.65
CA GLN A 174 -22.32 1.28 -19.31
C GLN A 174 -23.17 2.05 -18.30
N GLN A 175 -23.78 1.34 -17.35
CA GLN A 175 -24.54 1.96 -16.27
C GLN A 175 -23.66 2.86 -15.39
N ALA A 176 -22.47 2.41 -15.00
CA ALA A 176 -21.52 3.20 -14.20
C ALA A 176 -21.13 4.52 -14.91
N PHE A 177 -20.91 4.49 -16.23
CA PHE A 177 -20.65 5.73 -16.99
C PHE A 177 -21.87 6.67 -17.04
N MET A 178 -23.08 6.12 -17.20
CA MET A 178 -24.30 6.93 -17.17
C MET A 178 -24.48 7.59 -15.79
N ASP A 179 -24.25 6.83 -14.72
CA ASP A 179 -24.32 7.33 -13.36
C ASP A 179 -23.26 8.40 -13.11
N TYR A 180 -22.01 8.16 -13.49
CA TYR A 180 -20.94 9.16 -13.38
C TYR A 180 -21.28 10.47 -14.10
N ARG A 181 -21.77 10.40 -15.35
CA ARG A 181 -22.15 11.59 -16.12
C ARG A 181 -23.31 12.36 -15.47
N ARG A 182 -24.20 11.65 -14.77
CA ARG A 182 -25.37 12.23 -14.10
C ARG A 182 -25.03 12.80 -12.72
N THR A 183 -24.22 12.11 -11.93
CA THR A 183 -24.00 12.41 -10.50
C THR A 183 -22.63 12.99 -10.20
N GLN A 184 -21.70 12.96 -11.16
CA GLN A 184 -20.32 13.44 -11.00
C GLN A 184 -19.64 12.86 -9.74
N PHE A 185 -19.79 11.55 -9.50
CA PHE A 185 -19.29 10.84 -8.30
C PHE A 185 -19.88 11.31 -6.96
N GLY A 186 -21.15 11.76 -6.95
CA GLY A 186 -21.79 12.22 -5.72
C GLY A 186 -21.44 13.67 -5.35
N GLY A 187 -20.77 14.39 -6.26
CA GLY A 187 -20.43 15.79 -6.13
C GLY A 187 -19.12 16.06 -5.38
N TRP A 188 -18.53 17.22 -5.69
CA TRP A 188 -17.36 17.72 -4.98
C TRP A 188 -17.81 18.33 -3.64
N PRO A 189 -17.37 17.79 -2.48
CA PRO A 189 -17.90 18.21 -1.19
C PRO A 189 -17.34 19.56 -0.71
N TRP A 190 -16.37 20.12 -1.42
CA TRP A 190 -15.69 21.36 -1.04
C TRP A 190 -16.29 22.57 -1.75
N PRO A 191 -16.25 23.75 -1.12
CA PRO A 191 -16.86 24.96 -1.68
C PRO A 191 -16.15 25.47 -2.95
N ARG A 192 -14.96 24.95 -3.26
CA ARG A 192 -14.13 25.36 -4.39
C ARG A 192 -13.45 24.16 -5.01
N ASP A 193 -13.34 24.13 -6.33
CA ASP A 193 -12.69 23.05 -7.10
C ASP A 193 -11.17 22.97 -6.83
N ASP A 194 -10.57 24.08 -6.37
CA ASP A 194 -9.15 24.23 -6.04
C ASP A 194 -8.91 24.25 -4.52
N MET A 195 -9.68 23.47 -3.75
CA MET A 195 -9.58 23.47 -2.29
C MET A 195 -8.15 23.17 -1.80
N VAL A 196 -7.53 24.17 -1.16
CA VAL A 196 -6.24 24.06 -0.48
C VAL A 196 -6.44 24.35 1.01
N PHE A 197 -5.85 23.52 1.86
CA PHE A 197 -5.92 23.70 3.31
C PHE A 197 -4.74 24.55 3.81
N PRO A 198 -4.92 25.32 4.90
CA PRO A 198 -3.82 26.04 5.54
C PRO A 198 -2.67 25.10 5.89
N ILE A 199 -1.43 25.55 5.70
CA ILE A 199 -0.24 24.74 5.97
C ILE A 199 -0.16 24.34 7.45
N GLU A 200 -0.66 25.19 8.34
CA GLU A 200 -0.70 24.98 9.79
C GLU A 200 -1.66 23.85 10.19
N LYS A 201 -2.62 23.49 9.33
CA LYS A 201 -3.50 22.33 9.55
C LYS A 201 -2.71 21.03 9.53
N GLY A 202 -1.55 21.01 8.88
CA GLY A 202 -0.72 19.82 8.73
C GLY A 202 -1.41 18.74 7.91
N ARG A 203 -0.88 17.51 8.00
CA ARG A 203 -1.46 16.34 7.32
C ARG A 203 -2.71 15.90 8.06
N PHE A 204 -3.79 15.68 7.31
CA PHE A 204 -5.03 15.15 7.86
C PHE A 204 -5.74 14.28 6.82
N ALA A 205 -6.66 13.44 7.28
CA ALA A 205 -7.62 12.73 6.46
C ALA A 205 -9.03 13.09 6.95
N LEU A 206 -9.95 13.37 6.03
CA LEU A 206 -11.36 13.64 6.33
C LEU A 206 -12.23 12.55 5.69
N PHE A 207 -13.04 11.89 6.50
CA PHE A 207 -14.04 10.93 6.03
C PHE A 207 -15.28 11.00 6.91
N ASP A 208 -16.47 11.05 6.32
CA ASP A 208 -17.76 11.20 7.02
C ASP A 208 -17.79 12.30 8.08
N GLY A 209 -17.20 13.46 7.75
CA GLY A 209 -17.14 14.62 8.66
C GLY A 209 -16.16 14.46 9.82
N LYS A 210 -15.44 13.34 9.90
CA LYS A 210 -14.45 13.07 10.95
C LYS A 210 -13.04 13.24 10.42
N GLU A 211 -12.29 14.12 11.08
CA GLU A 211 -10.86 14.31 10.80
C GLU A 211 -10.00 13.32 11.59
N SER A 212 -8.95 12.84 10.96
CA SER A 212 -7.86 12.07 11.56
C SER A 212 -6.55 12.75 11.24
N PHE A 213 -5.61 12.69 12.17
CA PHE A 213 -4.28 13.30 12.08
C PHE A 213 -3.23 12.24 12.45
N PRO A 214 -2.00 12.36 11.94
CA PRO A 214 -0.90 11.54 12.42
C PRO A 214 -0.70 11.70 13.93
N THR A 215 -0.40 10.61 14.63
CA THR A 215 0.00 10.68 16.04
C THR A 215 1.27 11.52 16.20
N ALA A 216 1.33 12.32 17.26
CA ALA A 216 2.40 13.28 17.54
C ALA A 216 3.77 12.60 17.74
N ASN A 217 4.45 12.30 16.65
CA ASN A 217 5.89 11.99 16.53
C ASN A 217 6.38 12.08 15.08
N ASP A 218 5.58 12.65 14.17
CA ASP A 218 6.10 13.08 12.88
C ASP A 218 7.06 14.23 13.14
N GLY A 219 8.36 13.95 12.99
CA GLY A 219 9.44 14.89 13.21
C GLY A 219 9.10 16.26 12.65
N ALA A 220 9.32 17.26 13.50
CA ALA A 220 9.19 18.69 13.29
C ALA A 220 8.82 19.11 11.86
N ALA A 221 7.69 19.81 11.74
CA ALA A 221 7.47 20.74 10.64
C ALA A 221 8.78 21.48 10.39
N ALA A 222 9.37 21.27 9.21
CA ALA A 222 10.48 22.10 8.78
C ALA A 222 9.99 23.54 8.87
N GLU A 223 10.57 24.31 9.79
CA GLU A 223 10.28 25.73 9.92
C GLU A 223 10.44 26.36 8.53
N PRO A 224 9.48 27.15 8.05
CA PRO A 224 9.65 27.83 6.78
C PRO A 224 10.80 28.82 6.93
N SER A 225 11.95 28.51 6.33
CA SER A 225 13.00 29.49 6.12
C SER A 225 12.40 30.62 5.30
N SER A 226 12.26 31.80 5.92
CA SER A 226 11.83 33.03 5.27
C SER A 226 12.84 33.45 4.21
N SER A 227 12.69 32.91 3.01
CA SER A 227 13.36 33.38 1.80
C SER A 227 12.31 34.16 1.01
N SER A 228 12.31 35.48 1.21
CA SER A 228 11.58 36.42 0.35
C SER A 228 12.00 36.21 -1.10
N CYS A 229 11.11 35.72 -1.96
CA CYS A 229 11.28 35.86 -3.40
C CYS A 229 11.22 37.35 -3.75
N PRO A 230 12.24 37.93 -4.41
CA PRO A 230 12.09 39.24 -5.02
C PRO A 230 11.15 39.14 -6.22
N ASN A 231 10.21 40.08 -6.32
CA ASN A 231 9.47 40.33 -7.55
C ASN A 231 10.46 40.76 -8.64
N GLU A 232 10.63 39.93 -9.67
CA GLU A 232 11.08 40.41 -10.97
C GLU A 232 9.85 40.58 -11.86
N GLU A 233 9.43 41.83 -11.99
CA GLU A 233 8.62 42.31 -13.10
C GLU A 233 9.38 42.05 -14.40
N VAL A 234 8.71 41.41 -15.35
CA VAL A 234 9.17 41.32 -16.73
C VAL A 234 8.74 42.59 -17.45
N GLN A 235 9.67 43.53 -17.62
CA GLN A 235 9.94 44.26 -18.87
C GLN A 235 11.44 44.44 -19.03
#